data_AF-A0AAQ3U553-F1
#
_entry.id   AF-A0AAQ3U553-F1
#
_cell.length_a   1.000
_cell.length_b   1.000
_cell.length_c   1.000
_cell.angle_alpha   90.00
_cell.angle_beta   90.00
_cell.angle_gamma   90.00
#
_symmetry.space_group_name_H-M   'P 1'
#
loop_
_entity.id
_entity.type
_entity.pdbx_description
1 polymer ?
#
loop_
_entity_poly.entity_id
_entity_poly.type
_entity_poly.pdbx_seq_one_letter_code
_entity_poly.pdbx_strand_id
1 'polypeptide(L)'
;MRYLDSGASNHMTGRREDFAKLDTSATGSVKIGDGSTVTIRGRGTVVFKCQNDDHRALTDVYYIPKLRTSIASLGQLDERGCEVLIKHGMLTIREQRAALAHQGEEVGQSVLLAEIERAWRR
;
A
#
# COMPACT_ATOMS: atom_id res chain seq x y z
N MET A 1 -6.38 -5.66 12.10
CA MET A 1 -4.99 -5.97 11.71
C MET A 1 -4.81 -5.59 10.26
N ARG A 2 -3.63 -5.14 9.85
CA ARG A 2 -3.30 -4.85 8.44
C ARG A 2 -1.95 -5.48 8.15
N TYR A 3 -1.78 -5.96 6.93
CA TYR A 3 -0.63 -6.76 6.58
C TYR A 3 0.13 -6.10 5.44
N LEU A 4 1.44 -6.04 5.60
CA LEU A 4 2.36 -5.96 4.48
C LEU A 4 2.69 -7.40 4.09
N ASP A 5 2.50 -7.69 2.82
CA ASP A 5 2.47 -9.06 2.35
C ASP A 5 3.30 -9.17 1.07
N SER A 6 4.36 -9.97 1.14
CA SER A 6 5.18 -10.32 -0.01
C SER A 6 4.51 -11.34 -0.93
N GLY A 7 3.53 -12.10 -0.42
CA GLY A 7 2.72 -13.05 -1.19
C GLY A 7 1.51 -12.43 -1.87
N ALA A 8 1.13 -11.20 -1.50
CA ALA A 8 0.03 -10.49 -2.15
C ALA A 8 0.48 -9.86 -3.47
N SER A 9 -0.23 -10.15 -4.56
CA SER A 9 0.04 -9.54 -5.88
C SER A 9 -0.46 -8.11 -6.01
N ASN A 10 -1.42 -7.68 -5.18
CA ASN A 10 -2.03 -6.35 -5.25
C ASN A 10 -2.31 -5.78 -3.87
N HIS A 11 -2.34 -4.45 -3.77
CA HIS A 11 -2.97 -3.76 -2.65
C HIS A 11 -4.47 -4.05 -2.62
N MET A 12 -5.02 -4.32 -1.44
CA MET A 12 -6.43 -4.66 -1.26
C MET A 12 -6.98 -4.07 0.04
N THR A 13 -8.22 -3.59 0.03
CA THR A 13 -8.92 -3.18 1.25
C THR A 13 -10.43 -3.45 1.13
N GLY A 14 -11.07 -3.78 2.23
CA GLY A 14 -12.53 -3.88 2.32
C GLY A 14 -13.23 -2.60 2.75
N ARG A 15 -12.46 -1.55 3.06
CA ARG A 15 -12.96 -0.25 3.51
C ARG A 15 -13.13 0.67 2.32
N ARG A 16 -14.36 1.10 2.07
CA ARG A 16 -14.68 1.98 0.94
C ARG A 16 -14.21 3.41 1.21
N GLU A 17 -14.30 3.82 2.46
CA GLU A 17 -13.94 5.12 3.00
C GLU A 17 -12.45 5.46 2.87
N ASP A 18 -11.58 4.45 2.70
CA ASP A 18 -10.14 4.66 2.47
C ASP A 18 -9.86 5.27 1.08
N PHE A 19 -10.77 5.14 0.12
CA PHE A 19 -10.53 5.53 -1.26
C PHE A 19 -10.79 7.02 -1.50
N ALA A 20 -9.78 7.72 -2.01
CA ALA A 20 -9.92 9.07 -2.56
C ALA A 20 -10.60 9.04 -3.94
N LYS A 21 -10.33 7.98 -4.72
CA LYS A 21 -10.98 7.70 -6.00
C LYS A 21 -11.23 6.22 -6.12
N LEU A 22 -12.43 5.83 -6.49
CA LEU A 22 -12.82 4.44 -6.70
C LEU A 22 -13.61 4.29 -7.99
N ASP A 23 -13.07 3.50 -8.92
CA ASP A 23 -13.80 3.06 -10.10
C ASP A 23 -14.49 1.73 -9.78
N THR A 24 -15.81 1.74 -9.70
CA THR A 24 -16.64 0.55 -9.41
C THR A 24 -16.97 -0.27 -10.66
N SER A 25 -16.59 0.19 -11.86
CA SER A 25 -16.74 -0.59 -13.10
C SER A 25 -15.64 -1.64 -13.24
N ALA A 26 -14.45 -1.38 -12.67
CA ALA A 26 -13.36 -2.32 -12.57
C ALA A 26 -13.69 -3.47 -11.60
N THR A 27 -14.25 -4.55 -12.14
CA THR A 27 -14.67 -5.73 -11.38
C THR A 27 -13.84 -6.96 -11.77
N GLY A 28 -13.91 -8.01 -10.94
CA GLY A 28 -13.16 -9.25 -11.16
C GLY A 28 -13.19 -10.14 -9.93
N SER A 29 -12.27 -11.09 -9.85
CA SER A 29 -12.11 -11.95 -8.69
C SER A 29 -10.64 -12.23 -8.39
N VAL A 30 -10.33 -12.45 -7.13
CA VAL A 30 -8.99 -12.84 -6.67
C VAL A 30 -9.08 -14.05 -5.74
N LYS A 31 -8.09 -14.93 -5.82
CA LYS A 31 -7.91 -16.04 -4.88
C LYS A 31 -7.10 -15.56 -3.68
N ILE A 32 -7.59 -15.78 -2.46
CA ILE A 32 -6.90 -15.38 -1.24
C ILE A 32 -6.20 -16.57 -0.58
N GLY A 33 -5.43 -16.32 0.49
CA GLY A 33 -4.54 -17.32 1.12
C GLY A 33 -5.24 -18.58 1.66
N ASP A 34 -6.54 -18.53 1.95
CA ASP A 34 -7.34 -19.70 2.35
C ASP A 34 -7.86 -20.53 1.15
N GLY A 35 -7.49 -20.16 -0.07
CA GLY A 35 -7.91 -20.80 -1.30
C GLY A 35 -9.27 -20.36 -1.83
N SER A 36 -10.04 -19.60 -1.04
CA SER A 36 -11.32 -19.05 -1.47
C SER A 36 -11.14 -17.96 -2.53
N THR A 37 -12.19 -17.75 -3.33
CA THR A 37 -12.25 -16.71 -4.34
C THR A 37 -13.21 -15.61 -3.88
N VAL A 38 -12.74 -14.37 -3.92
CA VAL A 38 -13.52 -13.19 -3.52
C VAL A 38 -13.67 -12.21 -4.68
N THR A 39 -14.79 -11.50 -4.70
CA THR A 39 -15.12 -10.55 -5.78
C THR A 39 -14.48 -9.19 -5.53
N ILE A 40 -13.79 -8.67 -6.54
CA ILE A 40 -13.34 -7.29 -6.63
C ILE A 40 -14.54 -6.43 -7.05
N ARG A 41 -14.84 -5.40 -6.26
CA ARG A 41 -15.97 -4.48 -6.47
C ARG A 41 -15.53 -3.08 -6.91
N GLY A 42 -14.25 -2.90 -7.14
CA GLY A 42 -13.69 -1.69 -7.70
C GLY A 42 -12.16 -1.69 -7.62
N ARG A 43 -11.56 -0.75 -8.33
CA ARG A 43 -10.13 -0.44 -8.28
C ARG A 43 -9.97 1.05 -8.07
N GLY A 44 -9.01 1.46 -7.24
CA GLY A 44 -8.92 2.85 -6.87
C GLY A 44 -7.59 3.28 -6.29
N THR A 45 -7.61 4.50 -5.77
CA THR A 45 -6.48 5.15 -5.11
C THR A 45 -6.83 5.47 -3.67
N VAL A 46 -5.94 5.07 -2.76
CA VAL A 46 -5.99 5.42 -1.34
C VAL A 46 -4.90 6.47 -1.09
N VAL A 47 -5.31 7.64 -0.60
CA VAL A 47 -4.40 8.75 -0.27
C VAL A 47 -4.25 8.82 1.24
N PHE A 48 -3.03 9.01 1.71
CA PHE A 48 -2.76 9.16 3.13
C PHE A 48 -1.73 10.23 3.40
N LYS A 49 -1.88 10.83 4.57
CA LYS A 49 -1.01 11.88 5.07
C LYS A 49 0.16 11.27 5.83
N CYS A 50 1.36 11.66 5.43
CA CYS A 50 2.64 11.30 6.01
C CYS A 50 2.92 12.14 7.27
N GLN A 51 3.97 11.76 8.02
CA GLN A 51 4.31 12.50 9.24
C GLN A 51 4.84 13.91 8.98
N ASN A 52 5.46 14.10 7.82
CA ASN A 52 5.97 15.39 7.34
C ASN A 52 4.89 16.24 6.66
N ASP A 53 3.61 15.93 6.91
CA ASP A 53 2.43 16.53 6.28
C ASP A 53 2.29 16.31 4.75
N ASP A 54 3.24 15.66 4.08
CA ASP A 54 3.10 15.26 2.68
C ASP A 54 1.93 14.29 2.50
N HIS A 55 1.39 14.25 1.29
CA HIS A 55 0.40 13.26 0.89
C HIS A 55 1.02 12.23 -0.04
N ARG A 56 0.82 10.94 0.28
CA ARG A 56 1.20 9.80 -0.58
C ARG A 56 -0.03 9.03 -1.03
N ALA A 57 0.12 8.27 -2.11
CA ALA A 57 -0.96 7.50 -2.71
C ALA A 57 -0.54 6.05 -2.96
N LEU A 58 -1.37 5.11 -2.52
CA LEU A 58 -1.40 3.76 -3.08
C LEU A 58 -2.41 3.76 -4.22
N THR A 59 -1.96 3.56 -5.46
CA THR A 59 -2.88 3.38 -6.58
C THR A 59 -3.06 1.90 -6.87
N ASP A 60 -4.02 1.55 -7.72
CA ASP A 60 -4.32 0.16 -8.09
C ASP A 60 -4.69 -0.73 -6.89
N VAL A 61 -5.37 -0.14 -5.91
CA VAL A 61 -5.90 -0.83 -4.74
C VAL A 61 -7.24 -1.45 -5.11
N TYR A 62 -7.39 -2.76 -4.90
CA TYR A 62 -8.68 -3.43 -5.08
C TYR A 62 -9.60 -3.23 -3.89
N TYR A 63 -10.84 -2.84 -4.18
CA TYR A 63 -11.92 -2.81 -3.22
C TYR A 63 -12.61 -4.16 -3.15
N ILE A 64 -12.50 -4.83 -1.99
CA ILE A 64 -13.07 -6.15 -1.76
C ILE A 64 -13.84 -6.10 -0.43
N PRO A 65 -15.16 -5.81 -0.43
CA PRO A 65 -15.93 -5.59 0.80
C PRO A 65 -15.88 -6.75 1.81
N LYS A 66 -15.59 -7.97 1.34
CA LYS A 66 -15.47 -9.16 2.19
C LYS A 66 -14.17 -9.19 3.01
N LEU A 67 -13.15 -8.40 2.65
CA LEU A 67 -11.91 -8.34 3.42
C LEU A 67 -12.11 -7.56 4.71
N ARG A 68 -11.79 -8.21 5.84
CA ARG A 68 -11.77 -7.56 7.16
C ARG A 68 -10.51 -6.72 7.38
N THR A 69 -9.47 -6.95 6.59
CA THR A 69 -8.14 -6.38 6.76
C THR A 69 -7.63 -5.84 5.45
N SER A 70 -6.99 -4.67 5.48
CA SER A 70 -6.27 -4.12 4.34
C SER A 70 -4.91 -4.81 4.21
N ILE A 71 -4.50 -5.05 2.96
CA ILE A 71 -3.26 -5.73 2.60
C ILE A 71 -2.50 -4.80 1.65
N ALA A 72 -1.26 -4.49 1.98
CA ALA A 72 -0.34 -3.80 1.09
C ALA A 72 0.65 -4.80 0.49
N SER A 73 0.63 -4.95 -0.84
CA SER A 73 1.59 -5.77 -1.56
C SER A 73 2.98 -5.14 -1.51
N LEU A 74 3.97 -5.89 -1.02
CA LEU A 74 5.36 -5.47 -1.08
C LEU A 74 5.91 -5.52 -2.51
N GLY A 75 5.48 -6.50 -3.30
CA GLY A 75 5.86 -6.60 -4.72
C GLY A 75 5.38 -5.39 -5.52
N GLN A 76 4.15 -4.93 -5.29
CA GLN A 76 3.63 -3.74 -5.98
C GLN A 76 4.30 -2.43 -5.53
N LEU A 77 4.83 -2.38 -4.30
CA LEU A 77 5.67 -1.26 -3.86
C LEU A 77 7.03 -1.28 -4.56
N ASP A 78 7.64 -2.46 -4.66
CA ASP A 78 8.90 -2.68 -5.38
C ASP A 78 8.80 -2.31 -6.86
N GLU A 79 7.74 -2.76 -7.53
CA GLU A 79 7.41 -2.39 -8.92
C GLU A 79 7.27 -0.87 -9.12
N ARG A 80 6.97 -0.11 -8.06
CA ARG A 80 6.87 1.35 -8.08
C ARG A 80 8.16 2.06 -7.67
N GLY A 81 9.26 1.33 -7.56
CA GLY A 81 10.57 1.88 -7.20
C GLY A 81 10.80 2.06 -5.71
N CYS A 82 9.99 1.42 -4.85
CA CYS A 82 10.32 1.34 -3.43
C CYS A 82 11.31 0.21 -3.18
N GLU A 83 12.43 0.49 -2.53
CA GLU A 83 13.31 -0.55 -2.02
C GLU A 83 12.67 -1.23 -0.79
N VAL A 84 12.53 -2.55 -0.84
CA VAL A 84 12.05 -3.39 0.28
C VAL A 84 13.22 -4.20 0.84
N LEU A 85 13.65 -3.86 2.06
CA LEU A 85 14.76 -4.53 2.74
C LEU A 85 14.28 -5.23 4.01
N ILE A 86 14.60 -6.51 4.14
CA ILE A 86 14.44 -7.26 5.39
C ILE A 86 15.84 -7.56 5.94
N LYS A 87 16.17 -6.96 7.09
CA LYS A 87 17.48 -7.16 7.74
C LYS A 87 17.34 -7.12 9.25
N HIS A 88 17.98 -8.08 9.93
CA HIS A 88 17.93 -8.21 11.40
C HIS A 88 16.49 -8.27 11.97
N GLY A 89 15.57 -8.94 11.26
CA GLY A 89 14.16 -9.04 11.66
C GLY A 89 13.32 -7.78 11.46
N MET A 90 13.87 -6.74 10.83
CA MET A 90 13.17 -5.49 10.52
C MET A 90 12.86 -5.38 9.03
N LEU A 91 11.61 -5.10 8.70
CA LEU A 91 11.17 -4.70 7.37
C LEU A 91 11.37 -3.20 7.21
N THR A 92 12.03 -2.78 6.14
CA THR A 92 12.24 -1.37 5.78
C THR A 92 11.75 -1.16 4.36
N ILE A 93 10.94 -0.12 4.14
CA ILE A 93 10.47 0.27 2.82
C ILE A 93 10.95 1.69 2.57
N ARG A 94 11.69 1.92 1.48
CA ARG A 94 12.28 3.22 1.13
C ARG A 94 11.84 3.61 -0.27
N GLU A 95 11.27 4.79 -0.43
CA GLU A 95 11.01 5.34 -1.75
C GLU A 95 12.32 5.91 -2.31
N GLN A 96 12.71 5.51 -3.53
CA GLN A 96 13.78 6.22 -4.23
C GLN A 96 13.22 7.54 -4.78
N ARG A 97 13.39 8.64 -4.05
CA ARG A 97 13.27 9.96 -4.69
C ARG A 97 14.43 10.08 -5.67
N ALA A 98 14.14 10.32 -6.95
CA ALA A 98 15.15 10.85 -7.86
C ALA A 98 15.74 12.08 -7.20
N ALA A 99 17.04 12.07 -6.93
CA ALA A 99 17.73 13.21 -6.35
C ALA A 99 17.59 14.41 -7.28
N LEU A 100 16.59 15.27 -7.04
CA LEU A 100 16.69 16.65 -7.44
C LEU A 100 17.79 17.23 -6.55
N ALA A 101 18.99 17.35 -7.13
CA ALA A 101 20.17 17.89 -6.50
C ALA A 101 19.93 19.35 -6.08
N HIS A 102 19.28 19.54 -4.93
CA HIS A 102 19.42 20.72 -4.11
C HIS A 102 19.95 20.24 -2.76
N GLN A 103 21.13 20.74 -2.41
CA GLN A 103 21.84 20.40 -1.19
C GLN A 103 20.91 20.57 0.03
N GLY A 104 20.79 19.52 0.83
CA GLY A 104 20.14 19.58 2.15
C GLY A 104 19.19 18.42 2.41
N GLU A 105 19.55 17.60 3.39
CA GLU A 105 18.81 16.50 4.02
C GLU A 105 18.62 15.20 3.21
N GLU A 106 19.48 14.23 3.51
CA GLU A 106 19.19 12.81 3.34
C GLU A 106 17.95 12.43 4.16
N VAL A 107 16.78 12.33 3.53
CA VAL A 107 15.64 11.62 4.14
C VAL A 107 15.81 10.13 3.88
N GLY A 108 16.77 9.53 4.57
CA GLY A 108 16.83 8.08 4.70
C GLY A 108 15.93 7.60 5.84
N GLN A 109 15.51 6.34 5.73
CA GLN A 109 15.09 5.43 6.81
C GLN A 109 13.58 5.24 6.98
N SER A 110 13.14 3.97 6.94
CA SER A 110 12.03 3.34 7.70
C SER A 110 10.61 3.94 7.70
N VAL A 111 10.39 5.11 7.12
CA VAL A 111 9.21 5.96 7.37
C VAL A 111 7.97 5.48 6.62
N LEU A 112 8.11 5.00 5.38
CA LEU A 112 6.97 4.63 4.53
C LEU A 112 6.16 3.45 5.11
N LEU A 113 6.84 2.47 5.71
CA LEU A 113 6.21 1.36 6.43
C LEU A 113 5.23 1.88 7.50
N ALA A 114 5.75 2.71 8.41
CA ALA A 114 4.97 3.24 9.52
C ALA A 114 3.86 4.19 9.05
N GLU A 115 4.03 4.82 7.89
CA GLU A 115 3.01 5.69 7.28
C GLU A 115 1.87 4.90 6.66
N ILE A 116 2.14 3.82 5.91
CA ILE A 116 1.10 2.93 5.36
C ILE A 116 0.31 2.28 6.50
N GLU A 117 0.98 1.82 7.55
CA GLU A 117 0.29 1.25 8.71
C GLU A 117 -0.61 2.29 9.39
N ARG A 118 -0.14 3.53 9.54
CA ARG A 118 -0.91 4.64 10.14
C ARG A 118 -2.05 5.12 9.27
N ALA A 119 -1.81 5.23 7.97
CA ALA A 119 -2.80 5.62 6.97
C ALA A 119 -4.09 4.83 7.15
N TRP A 120 -3.91 3.52 7.30
CA TRP A 120 -5.04 2.66 7.41
C TRP A 120 -5.54 2.52 8.84
N ARG A 121 -4.79 2.87 9.91
CA ARG A 121 -5.23 2.78 11.34
C ARG A 121 -6.53 3.51 11.67
N ARG A 122 -6.90 4.53 10.91
CA ARG A 122 -8.12 5.32 11.13
C ARG A 122 -9.40 4.58 10.74
#